data_AF-A0A959GZ92-F1
#
_entry.id   AF-A0A959GZ92-F1
#
_cell.length_a   1.000
_cell.length_b   1.000
_cell.length_c   1.000
_cell.angle_alpha   90.00
_cell.angle_beta   90.00
_cell.angle_gamma   90.00
#
_symmetry.space_group_name_H-M   'P 1'
#
loop_
_entity.id
_entity.type
_entity.pdbx_description
1 polymer ?
#
loop_
_entity_poly.entity_id
_entity_poly.type
_entity_poly.pdbx_seq_one_letter_code
_entity_poly.pdbx_strand_id
1 'polypeptide(L)'
;MNHLRFVMLHTSRMILLLSIFLVPTAVAQSGKAPSKVRTSASARTADKTYLEVPAKQGEDLPGLLQRYGLYDHECNITRFFAINGLKEDYRLKAGVSYKLPVEVVTYNGKSIRTTLGIKDWRTAKRIELYNKFAL
;
A
#
# COMPACT_ATOMS: atom_id res chain seq x y z
N MET A 1 -6.17 17.99 20.38
CA MET A 1 -6.73 17.26 19.24
C MET A 1 -5.57 16.83 18.36
N ASN A 2 -5.06 15.61 18.55
CA ASN A 2 -3.81 15.15 17.92
C ASN A 2 -4.08 14.80 16.46
N HIS A 3 -3.44 15.55 15.56
CA HIS A 3 -3.54 15.44 14.11
C HIS A 3 -2.94 14.11 13.63
N LEU A 4 -3.78 13.06 13.56
CA LEU A 4 -3.50 11.88 12.75
C LEU A 4 -3.50 12.32 11.28
N ARG A 5 -2.41 12.06 10.56
CA ARG A 5 -2.30 12.33 9.13
C ARG A 5 -2.05 11.03 8.39
N PHE A 6 -2.73 10.91 7.26
CA PHE A 6 -2.96 9.68 6.53
C PHE A 6 -1.85 9.44 5.48
N VAL A 7 -1.68 8.19 5.05
CA VAL A 7 -0.58 7.78 4.17
C VAL A 7 -1.13 6.89 3.05
N MET A 8 -1.10 7.39 1.82
CA MET A 8 -1.36 6.60 0.62
C MET A 8 -0.09 5.80 0.25
N LEU A 9 -0.16 4.47 0.28
CA LEU A 9 0.94 3.59 -0.12
C LEU A 9 0.91 3.35 -1.62
N HIS A 10 1.67 4.14 -2.36
CA HIS A 10 1.94 3.85 -3.77
C HIS A 10 3.19 2.98 -3.88
N THR A 11 3.06 1.67 -3.70
CA THR A 11 4.11 0.73 -4.11
C THR A 11 3.75 0.14 -5.47
N SER A 12 3.80 0.98 -6.51
CA SER A 12 3.86 0.48 -7.88
C SER A 12 5.32 0.18 -8.20
N ARG A 13 5.69 -1.09 -8.11
CA ARG A 13 6.86 -1.66 -8.78
C ARG A 13 6.39 -2.77 -9.71
N MET A 14 5.67 -2.41 -10.78
CA MET A 14 5.57 -3.28 -11.95
C MET A 14 6.70 -2.92 -12.90
N ILE A 15 7.83 -3.62 -12.70
CA ILE A 15 8.91 -3.70 -13.67
C ILE A 15 8.38 -4.59 -14.81
N LEU A 16 8.09 -3.96 -15.94
CA LEU A 16 7.84 -4.60 -17.22
C LEU A 16 9.14 -5.28 -17.67
N LEU A 17 9.25 -6.60 -17.51
CA LEU A 17 10.29 -7.40 -18.17
C LEU A 17 9.66 -8.18 -19.32
N LEU A 18 9.66 -7.54 -20.48
CA LEU A 18 9.57 -8.24 -21.75
C LEU A 18 10.94 -8.91 -21.98
N SER A 19 11.05 -10.21 -21.74
CA SER A 19 12.27 -10.98 -22.04
C SER A 19 11.94 -12.45 -22.27
N ILE A 20 11.47 -12.78 -23.47
CA ILE A 20 11.48 -14.18 -23.94
C ILE A 20 12.91 -14.46 -24.38
N PHE A 21 13.65 -15.15 -23.51
CA PHE A 21 15.01 -15.63 -23.77
C PHE A 21 14.99 -16.91 -24.62
N LEU A 22 15.82 -16.90 -25.67
CA LEU A 22 16.27 -18.06 -26.42
C LEU A 22 17.39 -18.76 -25.61
N VAL A 23 17.21 -20.06 -25.34
CA VAL A 23 18.20 -20.97 -24.69
C VAL A 23 18.97 -21.65 -25.84
N PRO A 24 20.31 -21.90 -25.81
CA PRO A 24 20.84 -22.98 -24.97
C PRO A 24 22.31 -22.99 -24.47
N THR A 25 22.44 -23.80 -23.40
CA THR A 25 23.52 -24.73 -23.00
C THR A 25 24.89 -24.30 -22.46
N ALA A 26 25.10 -24.79 -21.22
CA ALA A 26 26.28 -25.50 -20.68
C ALA A 26 27.54 -24.72 -20.26
N VAL A 27 27.86 -24.78 -18.96
CA VAL A 27 28.96 -25.61 -18.41
C VAL A 27 29.01 -25.44 -16.88
N ALA A 28 29.21 -26.57 -16.19
CA ALA A 28 29.31 -26.70 -14.76
C ALA A 28 30.65 -26.21 -14.21
N GLN A 29 30.67 -25.60 -13.02
CA GLN A 29 31.83 -25.61 -12.12
C GLN A 29 31.40 -25.69 -10.65
N SER A 30 32.04 -26.65 -9.97
CA SER A 30 31.91 -27.10 -8.59
C SER A 30 32.73 -26.21 -7.65
N GLY A 31 32.19 -25.91 -6.45
CA GLY A 31 32.91 -25.23 -5.36
C GLY A 31 32.13 -25.22 -4.04
N LYS A 32 32.75 -25.74 -2.97
CA LYS A 32 32.23 -25.97 -1.61
C LYS A 32 32.15 -24.70 -0.74
N ALA A 33 31.02 -24.57 0.00
CA ALA A 33 30.79 -24.10 1.41
C ALA A 33 31.35 -22.73 1.90
N PRO A 34 30.79 -22.07 2.96
CA PRO A 34 29.82 -22.55 3.95
C PRO A 34 28.54 -21.70 4.14
N SER A 35 27.49 -22.38 4.61
CA SER A 35 26.24 -21.80 5.11
C SER A 35 26.49 -20.84 6.27
N LYS A 36 26.22 -19.55 6.06
CA LYS A 36 25.92 -18.62 7.15
C LYS A 36 24.40 -18.57 7.29
N VAL A 37 23.86 -19.40 8.17
CA VAL A 37 22.47 -19.27 8.64
C VAL A 37 22.37 -17.92 9.36
N ARG A 38 21.95 -16.88 8.64
CA ARG A 38 21.50 -15.65 9.25
C ARG A 38 20.14 -15.96 9.85
N THR A 39 20.12 -16.10 11.17
CA THR A 39 18.95 -16.00 12.03
C THR A 39 18.02 -14.91 11.50
N SER A 40 16.91 -15.31 10.88
CA SER A 40 15.84 -14.40 10.51
C SER A 40 15.13 -13.98 11.79
N ALA A 41 15.58 -12.87 12.36
CA ALA A 41 14.79 -12.16 13.36
C ALA A 41 13.46 -11.80 12.68
N SER A 42 12.42 -12.58 13.00
CA SER A 42 11.04 -12.34 12.57
C SER A 42 10.62 -11.00 13.16
N ALA A 43 10.74 -9.94 12.35
CA ALA A 43 10.17 -8.65 12.68
C ALA A 43 8.67 -8.86 12.82
N ARG A 44 8.14 -8.69 14.05
CA ARG A 44 6.69 -8.57 14.23
C ARG A 44 6.27 -7.35 13.42
N THR A 45 5.60 -7.59 12.30
CA THR A 45 4.94 -6.54 11.54
C THR A 45 3.96 -5.88 12.50
N ALA A 46 4.24 -4.64 12.89
CA ALA A 46 3.29 -3.86 13.67
C ALA A 46 1.97 -3.80 12.90
N ASP A 47 0.85 -4.06 13.59
CA ASP A 47 -0.46 -4.06 12.95
C ASP A 47 -0.73 -2.69 12.33
N LYS A 48 -1.05 -2.72 11.03
CA LYS A 48 -1.32 -1.52 10.25
C LYS A 48 -2.72 -1.03 10.55
N THR A 49 -2.83 0.23 10.94
CA THR A 49 -4.14 0.91 11.08
C THR A 49 -4.51 1.52 9.74
N TYR A 50 -5.74 1.27 9.27
CA TYR A 50 -6.26 1.79 8.01
C TYR A 50 -7.36 2.82 8.26
N LEU A 51 -7.53 3.76 7.33
CA LEU A 51 -8.66 4.68 7.34
C LEU A 51 -9.94 3.89 7.05
N GLU A 52 -10.92 3.97 7.95
CA GLU A 52 -12.22 3.32 7.78
C GLU A 52 -13.29 4.35 7.45
N VAL A 53 -14.09 4.07 6.43
CA VAL A 53 -15.15 4.97 5.94
C VAL A 53 -16.42 4.19 5.63
N PRO A 54 -17.62 4.73 5.94
CA PRO A 54 -18.87 4.09 5.58
C PRO A 54 -19.15 4.24 4.08
N ALA A 55 -19.68 3.17 3.47
CA ALA A 55 -20.25 3.26 2.14
C ALA A 55 -21.59 4.01 2.16
N LYS A 56 -21.78 4.95 1.23
CA LYS A 56 -23.05 5.68 1.07
C LYS A 56 -24.12 4.80 0.43
N GLN A 57 -25.38 5.23 0.53
CA GLN A 57 -26.48 4.54 -0.13
C GLN A 57 -26.29 4.54 -1.65
N GLY A 58 -26.36 3.36 -2.27
CA GLY A 58 -26.16 3.18 -3.71
C GLY A 58 -24.72 3.33 -4.19
N GLU A 59 -23.75 3.51 -3.29
CA GLU A 59 -22.34 3.65 -3.65
C GLU A 59 -21.71 2.30 -4.01
N ASP A 60 -20.99 2.28 -5.13
CA ASP A 60 -20.18 1.16 -5.56
C ASP A 60 -18.69 1.39 -5.23
N LEU A 61 -17.86 0.39 -5.50
CA LEU A 61 -16.42 0.48 -5.20
C LEU A 61 -15.73 1.62 -5.96
N PRO A 62 -15.96 1.80 -7.28
CA PRO A 62 -15.45 2.96 -8.00
C PRO A 62 -15.81 4.30 -7.33
N GLY A 63 -17.08 4.52 -7.02
CA GLY A 63 -17.54 5.75 -6.37
C GLY A 63 -16.90 5.98 -5.01
N LEU A 64 -16.80 4.93 -4.19
CA LEU A 64 -16.15 5.00 -2.88
C LEU A 64 -14.66 5.36 -3.01
N LEU A 65 -13.91 4.71 -3.91
CA LEU A 65 -12.48 5.00 -4.08
C LEU A 65 -12.24 6.35 -4.75
N GLN A 66 -13.09 6.76 -5.70
CA GLN A 66 -12.96 8.05 -6.38
C GLN A 66 -13.17 9.22 -5.43
N ARG A 67 -14.08 9.09 -4.45
CA ARG A 67 -14.28 10.10 -3.39
C ARG A 67 -13.00 10.43 -2.61
N TYR A 68 -12.06 9.48 -2.53
CA TYR A 68 -10.79 9.63 -1.83
C TYR A 68 -9.58 9.67 -2.78
N GLY A 69 -9.80 9.84 -4.10
CA GLY A 69 -8.72 9.89 -5.09
C GLY A 69 -7.91 8.60 -5.21
N LEU A 70 -8.52 7.45 -4.94
CA LEU A 70 -7.86 6.14 -4.94
C LEU A 70 -8.20 5.28 -6.16
N TYR A 71 -9.21 5.65 -6.95
CA TYR A 71 -9.71 4.81 -8.04
C TYR A 71 -8.76 4.72 -9.25
N ASP A 72 -7.95 5.75 -9.50
CA ASP A 72 -7.12 5.88 -10.71
C ASP A 72 -5.99 4.84 -10.82
N HIS A 73 -5.75 4.06 -9.77
CA HIS A 73 -4.68 3.06 -9.74
C HIS A 73 -5.24 1.72 -9.28
N GLU A 74 -5.18 0.72 -10.15
CA GLU A 74 -5.68 -0.65 -9.92
C GLU A 74 -5.12 -1.27 -8.62
N CYS A 75 -3.88 -0.96 -8.26
CA CYS A 75 -3.28 -1.47 -7.01
C CYS A 75 -4.06 -1.06 -5.76
N ASN A 76 -4.79 0.07 -5.77
CA ASN A 76 -5.67 0.47 -4.67
C ASN A 76 -6.92 -0.41 -4.60
N ILE A 77 -7.47 -0.81 -5.75
CA ILE A 77 -8.63 -1.71 -5.85
C ILE A 77 -8.25 -3.08 -5.30
N THR A 78 -7.16 -3.67 -5.80
CA THR A 78 -6.64 -4.96 -5.29
C THR A 78 -6.36 -4.87 -3.79
N ARG A 79 -5.75 -3.77 -3.33
CA ARG A 79 -5.44 -3.61 -1.90
C ARG A 79 -6.70 -3.45 -1.06
N PHE A 80 -7.72 -2.75 -1.54
CA PHE A 80 -9.01 -2.61 -0.86
C PHE A 80 -9.66 -3.97 -0.61
N PHE A 81 -9.74 -4.84 -1.62
CA PHE A 81 -10.31 -6.18 -1.43
C PHE A 81 -9.49 -7.00 -0.42
N ALA A 82 -8.16 -6.95 -0.53
CA ALA A 82 -7.28 -7.70 0.35
C ALA A 82 -7.40 -7.28 1.84
N ILE A 83 -7.43 -5.98 2.14
CA ILE A 83 -7.48 -5.51 3.54
C ILE A 83 -8.85 -5.63 4.19
N ASN A 84 -9.92 -5.77 3.40
CA ASN A 84 -11.28 -6.02 3.88
C ASN A 84 -11.67 -7.51 3.86
N GLY A 85 -10.81 -8.40 3.34
CA GLY A 85 -11.12 -9.82 3.22
C GLY A 85 -12.28 -10.10 2.24
N LEU A 86 -12.40 -9.29 1.19
CA LEU A 86 -13.48 -9.35 0.22
C LEU A 86 -13.02 -10.01 -1.07
N LYS A 87 -13.96 -10.61 -1.81
CA LYS A 87 -13.76 -11.07 -3.19
C LYS A 87 -13.98 -9.91 -4.16
N GLU A 88 -13.38 -9.99 -5.35
CA GLU A 88 -13.42 -8.92 -6.35
C GLU A 88 -14.82 -8.62 -6.92
N ASP A 89 -15.75 -9.58 -6.81
CA ASP A 89 -17.16 -9.46 -7.20
C ASP A 89 -18.06 -8.88 -6.09
N TYR A 90 -17.49 -8.55 -4.93
CA TYR A 90 -18.26 -8.10 -3.78
C TYR A 90 -18.91 -6.73 -4.00
N ARG A 91 -20.21 -6.64 -3.68
CA ARG A 91 -20.99 -5.40 -3.74
C ARG A 91 -21.01 -4.72 -2.38
N LEU A 92 -20.65 -3.42 -2.35
CA LEU A 92 -20.66 -2.64 -1.12
C LEU A 92 -22.07 -2.56 -0.53
N LYS A 93 -22.14 -2.67 0.80
CA LYS A 93 -23.36 -2.51 1.59
C LYS A 93 -23.38 -1.13 2.21
N ALA A 94 -24.47 -0.39 1.98
CA ALA A 94 -24.67 0.95 2.54
C ALA A 94 -24.59 0.93 4.08
N GLY A 95 -23.93 1.93 4.65
CA GLY A 95 -23.74 2.07 6.11
C GLY A 95 -22.66 1.16 6.71
N VAL A 96 -22.14 0.19 5.97
CA VAL A 96 -20.99 -0.63 6.41
C VAL A 96 -19.70 0.15 6.19
N SER A 97 -18.83 0.16 7.21
CA SER A 97 -17.49 0.75 7.11
C SER A 97 -16.51 -0.21 6.48
N TYR A 98 -15.72 0.31 5.54
CA TYR A 98 -14.65 -0.41 4.86
C TYR A 98 -13.32 0.30 5.08
N LYS A 99 -12.26 -0.49 5.16
CA LYS A 99 -10.88 -0.01 5.20
C LYS A 99 -10.46 0.47 3.81
N LEU A 100 -9.97 1.70 3.71
CA LEU A 100 -9.30 2.21 2.53
C LEU A 100 -7.82 1.78 2.54
N PRO A 101 -7.16 1.67 1.37
CA PRO A 101 -5.72 1.43 1.25
C PRO A 101 -4.89 2.67 1.64
N VAL A 102 -5.23 3.29 2.76
CA VAL A 102 -4.63 4.48 3.33
C VAL A 102 -4.33 4.19 4.79
N GLU A 103 -3.05 4.20 5.15
CA GLU A 103 -2.60 3.91 6.51
C GLU A 103 -2.71 5.16 7.39
N VAL A 104 -3.13 4.95 8.64
CA VAL A 104 -3.23 5.99 9.65
C VAL A 104 -2.03 5.86 10.58
N VAL A 105 -1.24 6.92 10.68
CA VAL A 105 -0.05 6.96 11.54
C VAL A 105 -0.08 8.15 12.49
N THR A 106 0.62 8.01 13.61
CA THR A 106 0.80 9.11 14.55
C THR A 106 1.84 10.09 13.99
N TYR A 107 1.42 11.33 13.75
CA TYR A 107 2.33 12.38 13.30
C TYR A 107 3.30 12.77 14.42
N ASN A 108 4.59 12.84 14.11
CA ASN A 108 5.63 13.16 15.10
C ASN A 108 5.78 14.65 15.42
N GLY A 109 4.92 15.51 14.86
CA GLY A 109 4.96 16.96 15.05
C GLY A 109 5.99 17.71 14.19
N LYS A 110 6.89 17.03 13.49
CA LYS A 110 8.01 17.66 12.76
C LYS A 110 7.80 17.69 11.25
N SER A 111 7.69 16.52 10.62
CA SER A 111 7.46 16.42 9.18
C SER A 111 6.99 15.02 8.78
N ILE A 112 6.31 14.91 7.64
CA ILE A 112 5.90 13.62 7.06
C ILE A 112 7.13 12.72 6.84
N ARG A 113 8.25 13.31 6.38
CA ARG A 113 9.52 12.59 6.17
C ARG A 113 10.02 11.91 7.44
N THR A 114 10.08 12.65 8.53
CA THR A 114 10.56 12.13 9.82
C THR A 114 9.53 11.25 10.52
N THR A 115 8.23 11.45 10.25
CA THR A 115 7.16 10.57 10.75
C THR A 115 7.23 9.19 10.09
N LEU A 116 7.47 9.14 8.78
CA LEU A 116 7.45 7.90 8.00
C LEU A 116 8.84 7.30 7.75
N GLY A 117 9.91 7.96 8.21
CA GLY A 117 11.28 7.57 7.90
C GLY A 117 11.64 7.65 6.42
N ILE A 118 10.92 8.45 5.62
CA ILE A 118 11.17 8.57 4.17
C ILE A 118 12.16 9.70 3.85
N LYS A 119 13.12 9.43 2.97
CA LYS A 119 14.11 10.41 2.54
C LYS A 119 13.61 11.33 1.43
N ASP A 120 12.80 10.79 0.52
CA ASP A 120 12.32 11.50 -0.67
C ASP A 120 11.31 12.61 -0.32
N TRP A 121 11.69 13.85 -0.65
CA TRP A 121 10.85 15.02 -0.44
C TRP A 121 9.62 15.03 -1.35
N ARG A 122 9.73 14.55 -2.59
CA ARG A 122 8.60 14.54 -3.54
C ARG A 122 7.48 13.64 -3.04
N THR A 123 7.83 12.46 -2.53
CA THR A 123 6.87 11.54 -1.89
C THR A 123 6.20 12.20 -0.68
N ALA A 124 6.97 12.83 0.20
CA ALA A 124 6.40 13.55 1.34
C ALA A 124 5.45 14.67 0.90
N LYS A 125 5.77 15.40 -0.17
CA LYS A 125 4.91 16.47 -0.68
C LYS A 125 3.62 15.93 -1.31
N ARG A 126 3.68 14.81 -2.02
CA ARG A 126 2.48 14.12 -2.53
C ARG A 126 1.56 13.67 -1.39
N ILE A 127 2.12 13.11 -0.33
CA ILE A 127 1.35 12.72 0.86
C ILE A 127 0.72 13.95 1.53
N GLU A 128 1.46 15.05 1.62
CA GLU A 128 0.92 16.32 2.15
C GLU A 128 -0.26 16.83 1.33
N LEU A 129 -0.14 16.84 0.00
CA LEU A 129 -1.21 17.28 -0.91
C LEU A 129 -2.42 16.36 -0.82
N TYR A 130 -2.21 15.04 -0.83
CA TYR A 130 -3.27 14.06 -0.62
C TYR A 130 -4.04 14.33 0.68
N ASN A 131 -3.31 14.49 1.79
CA ASN A 131 -3.90 14.79 3.10
C ASN A 131 -4.64 16.12 3.19
N LYS A 132 -4.39 17.06 2.27
CA LYS A 132 -5.03 18.37 2.26
C LYS A 132 -6.32 18.39 1.44
N PHE A 133 -6.43 17.54 0.42
CA PHE A 133 -7.48 17.63 -0.60
C PHE A 133 -8.38 16.40 -0.69
N ALA A 134 -7.91 15.22 -0.28
CA ALA A 134 -8.69 13.99 -0.36
C ALA A 134 -9.38 13.61 0.97
N LEU A 135 -9.04 14.30 2.06
CA LEU A 135 -9.45 14.01 3.44
C LEU A 135 -9.86 15.30 4.15
#